data_AF-A0A8J4CFB3-F1
#
_entry.id   AF-A0A8J4CFB3-F1
#
_cell.length_a   1.000
_cell.length_b   1.000
_cell.length_c   1.000
_cell.angle_alpha   90.00
_cell.angle_beta   90.00
_cell.angle_gamma   90.00
#
_symmetry.space_group_name_H-M   'P 1'
#
loop_
_entity.id
_entity.type
_entity.pdbx_description
1 polymer ?
#
loop_
_entity_poly.entity_id
_entity_poly.type
_entity_poly.pdbx_seq_one_letter_code
_entity_poly.pdbx_strand_id
1 'polypeptide(L)'
;MSDPRFVPHIARRLRAFHDLRINAAAVVADCHPTTSSTAPNLNIPGSQFSSMGPSDGCSGLVSEPPSQWDAIFSWLAMAEGLSFAHDPAKQAAYDKVNFRTMRTELKTLREMCSRVGSPRVLCHNDLLSGNILVVQPEGPAPNRQSTSDEVSVAAGSGAAFQSSGCDGLGAAGPVDKGVTAAGTTSAVQAVDEQVLAGGELQFIDFEYSCYGPRGFDWGNHFNEYAGFDCVYDRFPTPVQQKFFFRNYLKPGELEQLAKEHIPMQESRSETITLAALEEAVLERLVAEACVFALASHAYWGVWSFIQARYSPIDFDYLEYSQMRWAEYYRRKDEFFALVDRLFPPSH
;
A
#
# COMPACT_ATOMS: atom_id res chain seq x y z
N MET A 1 -11.33 -4.48 2.35
CA MET A 1 -9.96 -4.85 1.96
C MET A 1 -9.57 -6.25 2.40
N SER A 2 -9.92 -6.69 3.62
CA SER A 2 -9.58 -8.02 4.15
C SER A 2 -10.52 -9.17 3.78
N ASP A 3 -11.64 -8.88 3.12
CA ASP A 3 -12.59 -9.91 2.71
C ASP A 3 -11.93 -10.83 1.65
N PRO A 4 -11.78 -12.14 1.93
CA PRO A 4 -11.07 -13.06 1.05
C PRO A 4 -11.71 -13.19 -0.34
N ARG A 5 -12.97 -12.77 -0.50
CA ARG A 5 -13.65 -12.73 -1.80
C ARG A 5 -13.11 -11.63 -2.71
N PHE A 6 -12.70 -10.48 -2.16
CA PHE A 6 -12.18 -9.35 -2.95
C PHE A 6 -10.67 -9.40 -3.16
N VAL A 7 -9.94 -10.09 -2.28
CA VAL A 7 -8.47 -10.20 -2.33
C VAL A 7 -7.95 -10.65 -3.70
N PRO A 8 -8.50 -11.71 -4.34
CA PRO A 8 -8.05 -12.13 -5.67
C PRO A 8 -8.18 -11.03 -6.73
N HIS A 9 -9.28 -10.27 -6.71
CA HIS A 9 -9.51 -9.19 -7.67
C HIS A 9 -8.55 -8.02 -7.48
N ILE A 10 -8.33 -7.60 -6.22
CA ILE A 10 -7.37 -6.54 -5.90
C ILE A 10 -5.97 -6.96 -6.32
N ALA A 11 -5.56 -8.18 -5.97
CA ALA A 11 -4.22 -8.69 -6.26
C ALA A 11 -3.94 -8.74 -7.77
N ARG A 12 -4.89 -9.25 -8.57
CA ARG A 12 -4.77 -9.30 -10.03
C ARG A 12 -4.80 -7.91 -10.67
N ARG A 13 -5.65 -7.00 -10.17
CA ARG A 13 -5.70 -5.62 -10.67
C ARG A 13 -4.39 -4.87 -10.39
N LEU A 14 -3.84 -5.04 -9.19
CA LEU A 14 -2.54 -4.49 -8.82
C LEU A 14 -1.42 -5.05 -9.68
N ARG A 15 -1.44 -6.36 -9.95
CA ARG A 15 -0.48 -6.95 -10.88
C ARG A 15 -0.58 -6.34 -12.28
N ALA A 16 -1.79 -6.23 -12.82
CA ALA A 16 -2.00 -5.64 -14.14
C ALA A 16 -1.47 -4.20 -14.20
N PHE A 17 -1.64 -3.43 -13.12
CA PHE A 17 -1.08 -2.09 -12.99
C PHE A 17 0.45 -2.08 -12.94
N HIS A 18 1.06 -2.96 -12.13
CA HIS A 18 2.52 -3.11 -12.04
C HIS A 18 3.19 -3.60 -13.34
N ASP A 19 2.45 -4.30 -14.19
CA ASP A 19 2.94 -4.76 -15.51
C ASP A 19 2.92 -3.65 -16.58
N LEU A 20 2.31 -2.48 -16.30
CA LEU A 20 2.32 -1.36 -17.23
C LEU A 20 3.76 -0.91 -17.51
N ARG A 21 4.15 -0.98 -18.78
CA ARG A 21 5.46 -0.51 -19.22
C ARG A 21 5.42 1.00 -19.37
N ILE A 22 6.18 1.71 -18.53
CA ILE A 22 6.46 3.12 -18.77
C ILE A 22 7.54 3.20 -19.83
N ASN A 23 7.26 3.85 -20.95
CA ASN A 23 8.27 4.15 -21.96
C ASN A 23 9.35 5.04 -21.33
N ALA A 24 10.62 4.70 -21.46
CA ALA A 24 11.74 5.43 -20.84
C ALA A 24 11.73 6.93 -21.17
N ALA A 25 11.20 7.33 -22.34
CA ALA A 25 11.02 8.73 -22.71
C ALA A 25 10.00 9.51 -21.85
N ALA A 26 9.00 8.83 -21.28
CA ALA A 26 7.98 9.44 -20.43
C ALA A 26 8.48 9.71 -19.00
N VAL A 27 9.47 8.95 -18.52
CA VAL A 27 10.12 9.19 -17.21
C VAL A 27 10.97 10.46 -17.22
N VAL A 28 11.46 10.87 -18.39
CA VAL A 28 12.39 12.00 -18.58
C VAL A 28 11.67 13.36 -18.66
N ALA A 29 10.39 13.39 -19.03
CA ALA A 29 9.65 14.63 -19.25
C ALA A 29 9.35 15.42 -17.96
N ASP A 30 9.37 14.76 -16.79
CA ASP A 30 9.19 15.39 -15.47
C ASP A 30 10.51 15.80 -14.79
N CYS A 31 11.66 15.59 -15.45
CA CYS A 31 12.99 15.90 -14.88
C CYS A 31 13.45 17.35 -15.11
N HIS A 32 12.64 18.21 -15.76
CA HIS A 32 12.92 19.64 -15.80
C HIS A 32 12.44 20.29 -14.50
N PRO A 33 13.26 21.11 -13.82
CA PRO A 33 12.78 21.92 -12.72
C PRO A 33 11.86 22.99 -13.30
N THR A 34 10.58 22.64 -13.47
CA THR A 34 9.55 23.65 -13.41
C THR A 34 9.67 24.26 -12.02
N THR A 35 9.68 25.57 -11.94
CA THR A 35 9.69 26.35 -10.68
C THR A 35 8.43 26.14 -9.83
N SER A 36 7.69 25.05 -10.07
CA SER A 36 6.58 24.53 -9.30
C SER A 36 6.87 23.07 -8.95
N SER A 37 7.76 22.85 -7.97
CA SER A 37 7.78 21.59 -7.21
C SER A 37 6.50 21.52 -6.38
N THR A 38 5.37 21.21 -7.01
CA THR A 38 4.21 20.72 -6.29
C THR A 38 4.51 19.28 -5.90
N ALA A 39 4.96 19.09 -4.66
CA ALA A 39 4.80 17.79 -4.02
C ALA A 39 3.33 17.38 -4.21
N PRO A 40 3.02 16.15 -4.63
CA PRO A 40 1.64 15.73 -4.81
C PRO A 40 0.91 15.88 -3.46
N ASN A 41 -0.10 16.74 -3.46
CA ASN A 41 -1.05 17.01 -2.38
C ASN A 41 -0.53 17.26 -0.97
N LEU A 42 0.55 18.03 -0.84
CA LEU A 42 0.69 18.88 0.34
C LEU A 42 -0.23 20.09 0.12
N ASN A 43 -1.29 20.22 0.94
CA ASN A 43 -2.25 21.32 0.83
C ASN A 43 -1.63 22.64 1.36
N ILE A 44 -0.50 23.05 0.77
CA ILE A 44 0.32 24.18 1.22
C ILE A 44 -0.13 25.46 0.50
N PRO A 45 -0.52 26.53 1.22
CA PRO A 45 -0.77 27.84 0.62
C PRO A 45 0.49 28.38 -0.08
N GLY A 46 0.39 28.71 -1.37
CA GLY A 46 1.51 28.95 -2.28
C GLY A 46 2.32 30.24 -2.12
N SER A 47 2.76 30.63 -0.92
CA SER A 47 3.52 31.88 -0.75
C SER A 47 4.72 31.86 0.21
N GLN A 48 5.35 30.72 0.49
CA GLN A 48 6.53 30.67 1.39
C GLN A 48 7.73 29.85 0.88
N PHE A 49 7.97 29.82 -0.43
CA PHE A 49 9.26 29.34 -0.96
C PHE A 49 10.19 30.53 -1.21
N SER A 50 11.10 30.80 -0.28
CA SER A 50 12.30 31.59 -0.58
C SER A 50 13.31 30.69 -1.29
N SER A 51 13.66 31.07 -2.52
CA SER A 51 14.59 30.35 -3.41
C SER A 51 15.97 30.17 -2.77
N MET A 52 16.42 28.93 -2.59
CA MET A 52 17.85 28.62 -2.62
C MET A 52 18.20 28.22 -4.05
N GLY A 53 18.95 29.08 -4.73
CA GLY A 53 19.41 28.85 -6.10
C GLY A 53 20.48 27.76 -6.19
N PRO A 54 20.65 27.12 -7.36
CA PRO A 54 21.63 26.06 -7.54
C PRO A 54 23.05 26.61 -7.60
N SER A 55 23.99 25.96 -6.91
CA SER A 55 25.43 26.08 -7.16
C SER A 55 25.81 25.13 -8.29
N ASP A 56 26.40 25.68 -9.34
CA ASP A 56 26.78 25.02 -10.59
C ASP A 56 27.70 23.80 -10.45
N GLY A 57 27.51 22.84 -11.36
CA GLY A 57 28.60 22.05 -11.92
C GLY A 57 28.52 20.54 -11.72
N CYS A 58 27.76 19.83 -12.54
CA CYS A 58 28.21 18.50 -13.02
C CYS A 58 27.50 18.08 -14.31
N SER A 59 28.30 17.64 -15.26
CA SER A 59 27.98 17.16 -16.60
C SER A 59 27.09 15.89 -16.62
N GLY A 60 26.07 15.89 -17.47
CA GLY A 60 25.79 14.78 -18.39
C GLY A 60 25.39 13.41 -17.85
N LEU A 61 24.65 13.32 -16.74
CA LEU A 61 23.94 12.10 -16.33
C LEU A 61 22.45 12.44 -16.18
N VAL A 62 21.60 11.71 -16.91
CA VAL A 62 20.14 11.81 -16.75
C VAL A 62 19.83 11.35 -15.32
N SER A 63 19.39 12.26 -14.46
CA SER A 63 19.06 11.92 -13.07
C SER A 63 17.85 11.01 -13.05
N GLU A 64 17.93 9.90 -12.31
CA GLU A 64 16.76 9.07 -12.02
C GLU A 64 15.64 9.91 -11.37
N PRO A 65 14.35 9.59 -11.61
CA PRO A 65 13.26 10.30 -10.98
C PRO A 65 13.36 10.20 -9.43
N PRO A 66 12.90 11.23 -8.69
CA PRO A 66 12.96 11.23 -7.23
C PRO A 66 12.31 9.98 -6.64
N SER A 67 12.99 9.35 -5.69
CA SER A 67 12.49 8.17 -5.01
C SER A 67 11.52 8.55 -3.88
N GLN A 68 10.69 7.60 -3.44
CA GLN A 68 9.87 7.75 -2.23
C GLN A 68 10.72 8.15 -1.01
N TRP A 69 11.97 7.68 -0.92
CA TRP A 69 12.88 8.06 0.15
C TRP A 69 13.24 9.55 0.11
N ASP A 70 13.40 10.14 -1.08
CA ASP A 70 13.69 11.57 -1.24
C ASP A 70 12.50 12.40 -0.75
N ALA A 71 11.27 11.97 -1.03
CA ALA A 71 10.06 12.58 -0.48
C ALA A 71 10.03 12.49 1.06
N ILE A 72 10.23 11.30 1.63
CA ILE A 72 10.23 11.09 3.09
C ILE A 72 11.27 11.98 3.78
N PHE A 73 12.52 11.99 3.30
CA PHE A 73 13.58 12.77 3.93
C PHE A 73 13.36 14.28 3.77
N SER A 74 12.79 14.72 2.65
CA SER A 74 12.42 16.12 2.43
C SER A 74 11.30 16.54 3.36
N TRP A 75 10.24 15.75 3.48
CA TRP A 75 9.16 16.01 4.42
C TRP A 75 9.63 15.95 5.88
N LEU A 76 10.54 15.05 6.24
CA LEU A 76 11.10 15.01 7.60
C LEU A 76 11.86 16.30 7.92
N ALA A 77 12.65 16.82 6.98
CA ALA A 77 13.36 18.08 7.15
C ALA A 77 12.39 19.28 7.27
N MET A 78 11.30 19.29 6.50
CA MET A 78 10.23 20.28 6.68
C MET A 78 9.52 20.13 8.03
N ALA A 79 9.23 18.89 8.43
CA ALA A 79 8.54 18.57 9.67
C ALA A 79 9.32 19.02 10.89
N GLU A 80 10.66 18.94 10.89
CA GLU A 80 11.55 19.43 11.95
C GLU A 80 11.41 20.94 12.22
N GLY A 81 11.00 21.72 11.22
CA GLY A 81 10.88 23.18 11.30
C GLY A 81 9.47 23.68 11.64
N LEU A 82 8.51 22.79 11.92
CA LEU A 82 7.13 23.19 12.16
C LEU A 82 6.94 23.85 13.53
N SER A 83 5.91 24.69 13.61
CA SER A 83 5.43 25.30 14.85
C SER A 83 3.92 25.46 14.81
N PHE A 84 3.29 25.24 15.98
CA PHE A 84 1.87 25.32 16.24
C PHE A 84 1.58 26.40 17.29
N ALA A 85 2.13 27.60 17.10
CA ALA A 85 2.06 28.71 18.06
C ALA A 85 0.64 29.12 18.50
N HIS A 86 -0.38 28.83 17.68
CA HIS A 86 -1.79 29.14 17.96
C HIS A 86 -2.58 27.97 18.57
N ASP A 87 -1.92 26.83 18.81
CA ASP A 87 -2.52 25.64 19.39
C ASP A 87 -1.55 25.01 20.41
N PRO A 88 -1.61 25.42 21.69
CA PRO A 88 -0.70 24.95 22.72
C PRO A 88 -0.75 23.44 22.96
N ALA A 89 -1.91 22.81 22.78
CA ALA A 89 -2.05 21.36 22.96
C ALA A 89 -1.32 20.61 21.84
N LYS A 90 -1.51 21.06 20.60
CA LYS A 90 -0.81 20.54 19.43
C LYS A 90 0.70 20.77 19.49
N GLN A 91 1.13 21.96 19.93
CA GLN A 91 2.54 22.26 20.16
C GLN A 91 3.14 21.31 21.21
N ALA A 92 2.46 21.10 22.35
CA ALA A 92 2.95 20.20 23.40
C ALA A 92 3.02 18.73 22.96
N ALA A 93 2.14 18.29 22.05
CA ALA A 93 2.24 16.96 21.43
C ALA A 93 3.43 16.89 20.45
N TYR A 94 3.59 17.90 19.61
CA TYR A 94 4.69 18.01 18.64
C TYR A 94 6.07 18.10 19.33
N ASP A 95 6.20 18.80 20.46
CA ASP A 95 7.45 18.95 21.20
C ASP A 95 8.01 17.62 21.74
N LYS A 96 7.17 16.57 21.82
CA LYS A 96 7.59 15.22 22.23
C LYS A 96 8.20 14.42 21.08
N VAL A 97 8.08 14.89 19.84
CA VAL A 97 8.53 14.17 18.65
C VAL A 97 10.05 14.22 18.55
N ASN A 98 10.68 13.06 18.48
CA ASN A 98 12.14 12.94 18.32
C ASN A 98 12.52 12.72 16.86
N PHE A 99 12.58 13.82 16.11
CA PHE A 99 12.95 13.79 14.69
C PHE A 99 14.36 13.23 14.43
N ARG A 100 15.30 13.43 15.37
CA ARG A 100 16.65 12.84 15.26
C ARG A 100 16.59 11.31 15.28
N THR A 101 15.79 10.73 16.16
CA THR A 101 15.59 9.27 16.20
C THR A 101 14.91 8.80 14.93
N MET A 102 13.82 9.44 14.49
CA MET A 102 13.13 9.09 13.25
C MET A 102 14.06 9.13 12.02
N ARG A 103 14.95 10.13 11.95
CA ARG A 103 15.94 10.24 10.88
C ARG A 103 16.92 9.07 10.86
N THR A 104 17.36 8.61 12.03
CA THR A 104 18.22 7.42 12.16
C THR A 104 17.45 6.17 11.73
N GLU A 105 16.22 6.00 12.23
CA GLU A 105 15.33 4.89 11.87
C GLU A 105 15.11 4.79 10.36
N LEU A 106 14.81 5.91 9.70
CA LEU A 106 14.61 5.97 8.25
C LEU A 106 15.85 5.56 7.44
N LYS A 107 17.05 5.89 7.92
CA LYS A 107 18.30 5.45 7.27
C LYS A 107 18.47 3.93 7.37
N THR A 108 18.23 3.37 8.56
CA THR A 108 18.29 1.91 8.77
C THR A 108 17.21 1.20 7.94
N LEU A 109 15.98 1.73 7.95
CA LEU A 109 14.88 1.17 7.19
C LEU A 109 15.15 1.17 5.67
N ARG A 110 15.68 2.28 5.14
CA ARG A 110 16.08 2.36 3.72
C ARG A 110 17.07 1.26 3.34
N GLU A 111 18.03 0.97 4.22
CA GLU A 111 18.99 -0.11 4.01
C GLU A 111 18.32 -1.50 4.07
N MET A 112 17.39 -1.72 5.00
CA MET A 112 16.65 -2.98 5.05
C MET A 112 15.77 -3.19 3.81
N CYS A 113 15.13 -2.13 3.30
CA CYS A 113 14.37 -2.16 2.05
C CYS A 113 15.26 -2.37 0.82
N SER A 114 16.53 -1.93 0.82
CA SER A 114 17.43 -2.13 -0.32
C SER A 114 17.81 -3.61 -0.50
N ARG A 115 17.97 -4.34 0.62
CA ARG A 115 18.37 -5.76 0.66
C ARG A 115 17.38 -6.72 0.02
N VAL A 116 16.08 -6.40 0.06
CA VAL A 116 15.06 -7.27 -0.56
C VAL A 116 15.03 -7.14 -2.09
N GLY A 117 15.72 -6.16 -2.66
CA GLY A 117 15.85 -6.01 -4.12
C GLY A 117 14.50 -5.85 -4.84
N SER A 118 13.54 -5.16 -4.21
CA SER A 118 12.17 -5.06 -4.74
C SER A 118 12.15 -4.48 -6.16
N PRO A 119 11.60 -5.19 -7.15
CA PRO A 119 11.47 -4.71 -8.52
C PRO A 119 10.75 -3.36 -8.57
N ARG A 120 11.30 -2.45 -9.38
CA ARG A 120 10.68 -1.15 -9.63
C ARG A 120 9.60 -1.26 -10.70
N VAL A 121 8.42 -0.73 -10.41
CA VAL A 121 7.22 -0.75 -11.26
C VAL A 121 6.44 0.56 -11.10
N LEU A 122 5.45 0.81 -11.94
CA LEU A 122 4.47 1.88 -11.67
C LEU A 122 3.65 1.47 -10.45
N CYS A 123 3.73 2.25 -9.37
CA CYS A 123 3.04 2.00 -8.11
C CYS A 123 1.93 3.04 -7.90
N HIS A 124 0.85 2.63 -7.25
CA HIS A 124 -0.27 3.51 -6.87
C HIS A 124 0.08 4.35 -5.63
N ASN A 125 0.84 3.75 -4.71
CA ASN A 125 1.33 4.23 -3.41
C ASN A 125 0.27 4.50 -2.35
N ASP A 126 -1.00 4.67 -2.73
CA ASP A 126 -2.10 4.93 -1.78
C ASP A 126 -3.33 4.01 -1.95
N LEU A 127 -3.14 2.70 -1.89
CA LEU A 127 -4.21 1.69 -2.06
C LEU A 127 -5.04 1.43 -0.79
N LEU A 128 -5.65 2.50 -0.27
CA LEU A 128 -6.65 2.44 0.79
C LEU A 128 -8.04 2.07 0.24
N SER A 129 -8.99 1.69 1.11
CA SER A 129 -10.30 1.18 0.66
C SER A 129 -11.11 2.18 -0.14
N GLY A 130 -10.97 3.48 0.14
CA GLY A 130 -11.64 4.55 -0.61
C GLY A 130 -11.20 4.64 -2.07
N ASN A 131 -10.01 4.12 -2.40
CA ASN A 131 -9.40 4.19 -3.72
C ASN A 131 -9.63 2.91 -4.55
N ILE A 132 -10.48 2.00 -4.05
CA ILE A 132 -10.82 0.74 -4.70
C ILE A 132 -12.32 0.69 -4.91
N LEU A 133 -12.75 0.84 -6.17
CA LEU A 133 -14.17 0.84 -6.55
C LEU A 133 -14.54 -0.42 -7.31
N VAL A 134 -15.79 -0.86 -7.15
CA VAL A 134 -16.40 -1.84 -8.04
C VAL A 134 -17.37 -1.09 -8.96
N VAL A 135 -17.01 -1.00 -10.23
CA VAL A 135 -17.81 -0.32 -11.24
C VAL A 135 -18.74 -1.36 -11.87
N GLN A 136 -20.04 -1.14 -11.74
CA GLN A 136 -21.05 -2.01 -12.36
C GLN A 136 -21.17 -1.68 -13.86
N PRO A 137 -21.41 -2.69 -14.73
CA PRO A 137 -21.72 -2.43 -16.12
C PRO A 137 -22.99 -1.57 -16.20
N GLU A 138 -23.00 -0.57 -17.09
CA GLU A 138 -24.20 0.23 -17.33
C GLU A 138 -25.34 -0.71 -17.77
N GLY A 139 -26.40 -0.78 -16.97
CA GLY A 139 -27.66 -1.38 -17.41
C GLY A 139 -28.23 -0.60 -18.60
N PRO A 140 -29.17 -1.17 -19.37
CA PRO A 140 -29.84 -0.42 -20.42
C PRO A 140 -30.42 0.86 -19.81
N ALA A 141 -30.10 2.00 -20.41
CA ALA A 141 -30.51 3.32 -19.94
C ALA A 141 -31.99 3.30 -19.54
N PRO A 142 -32.37 3.80 -18.34
CA PRO A 142 -33.77 3.85 -17.96
C PRO A 142 -34.51 4.62 -19.04
N ASN A 143 -35.51 3.95 -19.62
CA ASN A 143 -36.38 4.51 -20.64
C ASN A 143 -36.90 5.84 -20.07
N ARG A 144 -36.47 6.99 -20.63
CA ARG A 144 -37.05 8.30 -20.28
C ARG A 144 -38.49 8.30 -20.79
N GLN A 145 -39.38 7.67 -20.03
CA GLN A 145 -40.78 8.05 -20.07
C GLN A 145 -40.84 9.40 -19.37
N SER A 146 -41.14 10.42 -20.16
CA SER A 146 -41.53 11.74 -19.69
C SER A 146 -42.78 11.58 -18.82
N THR A 147 -42.60 11.50 -17.51
CA THR A 147 -43.66 11.87 -16.57
C THR A 147 -43.15 13.05 -15.78
N SER A 148 -43.63 14.22 -16.21
CA SER A 148 -43.62 15.45 -15.44
C SER A 148 -44.41 15.22 -14.16
N ASP A 149 -43.74 14.87 -13.07
CA ASP A 149 -44.29 15.01 -11.73
C ASP A 149 -43.22 15.67 -10.85
N GLU A 150 -43.56 16.88 -10.39
CA GLU A 150 -42.78 17.71 -9.50
C GLU A 150 -42.52 16.97 -8.19
N VAL A 151 -41.24 16.75 -7.85
CA VAL A 151 -40.86 16.36 -6.49
C VAL A 151 -40.44 17.61 -5.73
N SER A 152 -41.35 18.05 -4.86
CA SER A 152 -41.12 19.09 -3.87
C SER A 152 -39.98 18.70 -2.93
N VAL A 153 -39.02 19.61 -2.78
CA VAL A 153 -37.94 19.54 -1.79
C VAL A 153 -38.55 19.69 -0.39
N ALA A 154 -38.43 18.65 0.43
CA ALA A 154 -38.65 18.75 1.88
C ALA A 154 -37.32 18.48 2.60
N ALA A 155 -36.74 19.55 3.12
CA ALA A 155 -35.68 19.49 4.12
C ALA A 155 -36.24 18.85 5.40
N GLY A 156 -35.54 17.83 5.93
CA GLY A 156 -35.93 17.14 7.14
C GLY A 156 -34.70 16.69 7.92
N SER A 157 -34.50 17.36 9.04
CA SER A 157 -33.43 17.23 10.03
C SER A 157 -33.38 15.86 10.72
N GLY A 158 -32.16 15.44 11.07
CA GLY A 158 -31.75 14.66 12.26
C GLY A 158 -32.63 13.53 12.81
N ALA A 159 -32.06 12.33 12.93
CA ALA A 159 -32.05 11.56 14.20
C ALA A 159 -31.26 10.25 14.06
N ALA A 160 -30.58 9.90 15.14
CA ALA A 160 -29.88 8.65 15.39
C ALA A 160 -30.82 7.42 15.47
N PHE A 161 -30.30 6.23 15.13
CA PHE A 161 -30.85 4.95 15.58
C PHE A 161 -29.74 3.87 15.54
N GLN A 162 -29.12 3.58 16.68
CA GLN A 162 -29.39 2.45 17.60
C GLN A 162 -28.98 1.07 17.08
N SER A 163 -28.07 0.47 17.85
CA SER A 163 -27.55 -0.88 17.79
C SER A 163 -28.52 -1.89 18.42
N SER A 164 -28.70 -3.02 17.74
CA SER A 164 -29.33 -4.24 18.25
C SER A 164 -29.13 -5.30 17.18
N GLY A 165 -28.68 -6.53 17.40
CA GLY A 165 -28.26 -7.27 18.58
C GLY A 165 -27.64 -8.58 18.08
N CYS A 166 -26.75 -9.15 18.86
CA CYS A 166 -26.18 -10.48 18.65
C CYS A 166 -27.10 -11.55 19.25
N ASP A 167 -27.22 -12.70 18.58
CA ASP A 167 -27.52 -14.07 19.06
C ASP A 167 -27.56 -14.92 17.77
N GLY A 168 -26.74 -15.94 17.52
CA GLY A 168 -26.46 -17.16 18.27
C GLY A 168 -26.63 -18.35 17.29
N LEU A 169 -26.04 -19.52 17.60
CA LEU A 169 -26.03 -20.81 16.85
C LEU A 169 -24.82 -20.96 15.90
N GLY A 170 -23.98 -22.00 15.93
CA GLY A 170 -23.99 -23.31 16.59
C GLY A 170 -23.08 -24.24 15.78
N ALA A 171 -22.20 -24.99 16.43
CA ALA A 171 -21.17 -25.83 15.81
C ALA A 171 -21.72 -27.09 15.12
N ALA A 172 -21.10 -27.50 14.00
CA ALA A 172 -20.89 -28.91 13.60
C ALA A 172 -20.00 -29.00 12.34
N GLY A 173 -18.91 -29.77 12.41
CA GLY A 173 -18.25 -30.33 11.21
C GLY A 173 -19.09 -31.49 10.62
N PRO A 174 -18.84 -31.92 9.37
CA PRO A 174 -17.98 -33.09 9.21
C PRO A 174 -17.17 -33.21 7.89
N VAL A 175 -16.01 -33.87 8.03
CA VAL A 175 -15.46 -34.98 7.21
C VAL A 175 -15.16 -34.77 5.71
N ASP A 176 -13.88 -34.99 5.44
CA ASP A 176 -13.17 -35.15 4.16
C ASP A 176 -13.76 -36.26 3.27
N LYS A 177 -14.01 -35.93 2.00
CA LYS A 177 -14.07 -36.87 0.88
C LYS A 177 -13.39 -36.22 -0.32
N GLY A 178 -12.30 -36.84 -0.76
CA GLY A 178 -11.45 -36.39 -1.85
C GLY A 178 -12.21 -36.02 -3.12
N VAL A 179 -11.81 -34.88 -3.70
CA VAL A 179 -12.29 -34.38 -4.99
C VAL A 179 -11.10 -34.28 -5.95
N THR A 180 -11.25 -34.91 -7.10
CA THR A 180 -10.29 -35.02 -8.20
C THR A 180 -10.03 -33.67 -8.89
N ALA A 181 -8.76 -33.43 -9.25
CA ALA A 181 -8.17 -32.15 -9.64
C ALA A 181 -8.52 -31.56 -11.03
N ALA A 182 -9.66 -31.92 -11.64
CA ALA A 182 -10.03 -31.45 -12.99
C ALA A 182 -11.23 -30.47 -13.03
N GLY A 183 -11.94 -30.26 -11.92
CA GLY A 183 -13.17 -29.46 -11.86
C GLY A 183 -13.04 -28.10 -11.15
N THR A 184 -11.91 -27.79 -10.54
CA THR A 184 -11.72 -26.63 -9.66
C THR A 184 -11.59 -25.30 -10.40
N THR A 185 -11.04 -25.28 -11.61
CA THR A 185 -10.74 -24.02 -12.33
C THR A 185 -12.01 -23.28 -12.79
N SER A 186 -13.03 -24.02 -13.24
CA SER A 186 -14.29 -23.44 -13.73
C SER A 186 -15.22 -23.02 -12.59
N ALA A 187 -15.23 -23.73 -11.47
CA ALA A 187 -16.03 -23.38 -10.31
C ALA A 187 -15.47 -22.16 -9.54
N VAL A 188 -14.14 -22.02 -9.44
CA VAL A 188 -13.52 -20.85 -8.81
C VAL A 188 -13.75 -19.58 -9.63
N GLN A 189 -13.72 -19.65 -10.97
CA GLN A 189 -14.08 -18.53 -11.85
C GLN A 189 -15.56 -18.12 -11.72
N ALA A 190 -16.48 -19.08 -11.60
CA ALA A 190 -17.92 -18.81 -11.48
C ALA A 190 -18.31 -18.17 -10.13
N VAL A 191 -17.54 -18.41 -9.05
CA VAL A 191 -17.75 -17.75 -7.75
C VAL A 191 -17.14 -16.34 -7.75
N ASP A 192 -16.02 -16.12 -8.44
CA ASP A 192 -15.36 -14.80 -8.60
C ASP A 192 -16.26 -13.78 -9.32
N GLU A 193 -17.01 -14.18 -10.35
CA GLU A 193 -17.91 -13.26 -11.09
C GLU A 193 -19.11 -12.77 -10.28
N GLN A 194 -19.56 -13.56 -9.28
CA GLN A 194 -20.68 -13.17 -8.42
C GLN A 194 -20.29 -12.16 -7.34
N VAL A 195 -19.02 -12.14 -6.91
CA VAL A 195 -18.54 -11.22 -5.85
C VAL A 195 -18.63 -9.77 -6.31
N LEU A 196 -18.31 -9.50 -7.58
CA LEU A 196 -18.41 -8.17 -8.19
C LEU A 196 -19.78 -7.92 -8.81
N ALA A 197 -20.70 -8.89 -8.80
CA ALA A 197 -22.01 -8.86 -9.45
C ALA A 197 -21.95 -8.48 -10.94
N GLY A 198 -20.92 -8.97 -11.65
CA GLY A 198 -20.66 -8.59 -13.06
C GLY A 198 -19.92 -7.26 -13.24
N GLY A 199 -19.56 -6.56 -12.14
CA GLY A 199 -18.74 -5.35 -12.16
C GLY A 199 -17.23 -5.61 -12.30
N GLU A 200 -16.48 -4.53 -12.54
CA GLU A 200 -15.02 -4.53 -12.61
C GLU A 200 -14.43 -3.75 -11.42
N LEU A 201 -13.36 -4.28 -10.82
CA LEU A 201 -12.60 -3.56 -9.80
C LEU A 201 -11.63 -2.57 -10.44
N GLN A 202 -11.73 -1.31 -10.06
CA GLN A 202 -10.89 -0.21 -10.54
C GLN A 202 -10.21 0.53 -9.39
N PHE A 203 -8.99 1.00 -9.65
CA PHE A 203 -8.29 1.92 -8.76
C PHE A 203 -8.51 3.35 -9.25
N ILE A 204 -8.61 4.28 -8.30
CA ILE A 204 -8.77 5.71 -8.53
C ILE A 204 -7.79 6.49 -7.64
N ASP A 205 -7.69 7.80 -7.88
CA ASP A 205 -6.88 8.70 -7.06
C ASP A 205 -5.37 8.37 -7.07
N PHE A 206 -4.78 8.56 -8.25
CA PHE A 206 -3.37 8.27 -8.53
C PHE A 206 -2.43 9.42 -8.11
N GLU A 207 -2.82 10.27 -7.15
CA GLU A 207 -2.07 11.49 -6.81
C GLU A 207 -0.65 11.21 -6.29
N TYR A 208 -0.46 10.10 -5.56
CA TYR A 208 0.85 9.67 -5.07
C TYR A 208 1.56 8.69 -6.02
N SER A 209 0.96 8.36 -7.15
CA SER A 209 1.49 7.33 -8.04
C SER A 209 2.84 7.73 -8.62
N CYS A 210 3.81 6.82 -8.55
CA CYS A 210 5.13 7.04 -9.11
C CYS A 210 5.83 5.73 -9.42
N TYR A 211 6.95 5.80 -10.13
CA TYR A 211 7.78 4.62 -10.38
C TYR A 211 8.58 4.29 -9.12
N GLY A 212 8.31 3.13 -8.51
CA GLY A 212 8.82 2.77 -7.19
C GLY A 212 8.90 1.26 -6.97
N PRO A 213 9.40 0.82 -5.82
CA PRO A 213 9.45 -0.60 -5.48
C PRO A 213 8.03 -1.15 -5.28
N ARG A 214 7.68 -2.24 -5.98
CA ARG A 214 6.36 -2.90 -5.84
C ARG A 214 6.04 -3.32 -4.40
N GLY A 215 7.08 -3.58 -3.60
CA GLY A 215 6.95 -3.92 -2.19
C GLY A 215 6.24 -2.83 -1.39
N PHE A 216 6.40 -1.55 -1.77
CA PHE A 216 5.70 -0.43 -1.13
C PHE A 216 4.19 -0.54 -1.32
N ASP A 217 3.70 -0.81 -2.53
CA ASP A 217 2.26 -0.97 -2.78
C ASP A 217 1.67 -2.15 -1.98
N TRP A 218 2.40 -3.26 -1.87
CA TRP A 218 1.96 -4.40 -1.07
C TRP A 218 1.91 -4.09 0.42
N GLY A 219 3.02 -3.58 0.97
CA GLY A 219 3.12 -3.25 2.39
C GLY A 219 2.13 -2.15 2.78
N ASN A 220 1.97 -1.14 1.93
CA ASN A 220 0.98 -0.08 2.11
C ASN A 220 -0.44 -0.64 2.10
N HIS A 221 -0.82 -1.39 1.06
CA HIS A 221 -2.16 -1.98 0.98
C HIS A 221 -2.50 -2.86 2.20
N PHE A 222 -1.52 -3.60 2.72
CA PHE A 222 -1.70 -4.42 3.93
C PHE A 222 -1.87 -3.57 5.20
N ASN A 223 -1.14 -2.45 5.33
CA ASN A 223 -1.37 -1.49 6.43
C ASN A 223 -2.77 -0.91 6.41
N GLU A 224 -3.31 -0.65 5.22
CA GLU A 224 -4.63 -0.04 5.08
C GLU A 224 -5.76 -0.95 5.57
N TYR A 225 -5.54 -2.26 5.81
CA TYR A 225 -6.53 -3.13 6.47
C TYR A 225 -6.95 -2.62 7.86
N ALA A 226 -6.07 -1.85 8.51
CA ALA A 226 -6.31 -1.20 9.79
C ALA A 226 -7.28 0.00 9.68
N GLY A 227 -7.41 0.61 8.49
CA GLY A 227 -8.13 1.86 8.26
C GLY A 227 -7.51 3.08 8.95
N PHE A 228 -8.17 4.23 8.85
CA PHE A 228 -7.72 5.46 9.52
C PHE A 228 -7.74 5.35 11.06
N ASP A 229 -8.60 4.50 11.61
CA ASP A 229 -8.63 4.15 13.03
C ASP A 229 -7.39 3.33 13.47
N CYS A 230 -6.53 2.93 12.54
CA CYS A 230 -5.26 2.24 12.79
C CYS A 230 -5.42 0.97 13.67
N VAL A 231 -6.48 0.18 13.43
CA VAL A 231 -6.71 -1.09 14.13
C VAL A 231 -5.78 -2.18 13.57
N TYR A 232 -4.51 -2.16 13.96
CA TYR A 232 -3.44 -2.99 13.36
C TYR A 232 -3.54 -4.50 13.66
N ASP A 233 -4.43 -4.92 14.55
CA ASP A 233 -4.80 -6.34 14.67
C ASP A 233 -5.44 -6.90 13.38
N ARG A 234 -5.88 -6.01 12.47
CA ARG A 234 -6.41 -6.37 11.14
C ARG A 234 -5.32 -6.56 10.08
N PHE A 235 -4.06 -6.25 10.38
CA PHE A 235 -2.96 -6.48 9.44
C PHE A 235 -2.93 -7.96 9.01
N PRO A 236 -2.79 -8.28 7.71
CA PRO A 236 -2.96 -9.63 7.22
C PRO A 236 -1.90 -10.59 7.80
N THR A 237 -2.36 -11.74 8.28
CA THR A 237 -1.50 -12.83 8.73
C THR A 237 -0.63 -13.37 7.58
N PRO A 238 0.48 -14.07 7.85
CA PRO A 238 1.31 -14.66 6.81
C PRO A 238 0.51 -15.54 5.83
N VAL A 239 -0.51 -16.26 6.30
CA VAL A 239 -1.39 -17.08 5.45
C VAL A 239 -2.19 -16.20 4.47
N GLN A 240 -2.75 -15.10 4.95
CA GLN A 240 -3.50 -14.15 4.11
C GLN A 240 -2.60 -13.42 3.11
N GLN A 241 -1.38 -13.05 3.51
CA GLN A 241 -0.40 -12.45 2.61
C GLN A 241 0.02 -13.43 1.51
N LYS A 242 0.31 -14.70 1.86
CA LYS A 242 0.61 -15.74 0.87
C LYS A 242 -0.58 -16.00 -0.06
N PHE A 243 -1.81 -15.92 0.43
CA PHE A 243 -3.01 -15.99 -0.40
C PHE A 243 -3.11 -14.80 -1.38
N PHE A 244 -2.80 -13.58 -0.93
CA PHE A 244 -2.69 -12.42 -1.81
C PHE A 244 -1.65 -12.66 -2.91
N PHE A 245 -0.44 -13.12 -2.57
CA PHE A 245 0.63 -13.34 -3.56
C PHE A 245 0.31 -14.44 -4.57
N ARG A 246 -0.36 -15.52 -4.16
CA ARG A 246 -0.83 -16.55 -5.11
C ARG A 246 -1.81 -15.99 -6.15
N ASN A 247 -2.54 -14.92 -5.84
CA ASN A 247 -3.44 -14.25 -6.78
C ASN A 247 -2.79 -13.05 -7.49
N TYR A 248 -1.73 -12.48 -6.93
CA TYR A 248 -0.95 -11.42 -7.57
C TYR A 248 -0.02 -11.99 -8.66
N LEU A 249 0.57 -13.16 -8.44
CA LEU A 249 1.43 -13.82 -9.43
C LEU A 249 0.59 -14.36 -10.59
N LYS A 250 1.17 -14.32 -11.80
CA LYS A 250 0.55 -14.89 -13.00
C LYS A 250 0.55 -16.42 -12.93
N PRO A 251 -0.38 -17.10 -13.64
CA PRO A 251 -0.34 -18.55 -13.76
C PRO A 251 1.04 -19.05 -14.21
N GLY A 252 1.63 -19.98 -13.45
CA GLY A 252 2.96 -20.56 -13.72
C GLY A 252 4.17 -19.74 -13.23
N GLU A 253 3.98 -18.47 -12.85
CA GLU A 253 5.09 -17.61 -12.41
C GLU A 253 5.67 -18.04 -11.06
N LEU A 254 4.84 -18.51 -10.13
CA LEU A 254 5.31 -19.03 -8.85
C LEU A 254 6.22 -20.24 -9.03
N GLU A 255 5.81 -21.19 -9.87
CA GLU A 255 6.62 -22.36 -10.24
C GLU A 255 7.91 -21.95 -10.95
N GLN A 256 7.86 -20.95 -11.84
CA GLN A 256 9.04 -20.42 -12.52
C GLN A 256 10.04 -19.83 -11.52
N LEU A 257 9.59 -18.93 -10.65
CA LEU A 257 10.42 -18.31 -9.61
C LEU A 257 11.01 -19.36 -8.66
N ALA A 258 10.24 -20.40 -8.33
CA ALA A 258 10.68 -21.51 -7.49
C ALA A 258 11.82 -22.31 -8.13
N LYS A 259 11.78 -22.51 -9.46
CA LYS A 259 12.85 -23.16 -10.22
C LYS A 259 14.10 -22.29 -10.35
N GLU A 260 13.95 -20.98 -10.50
CA GLU A 260 15.06 -20.03 -10.61
C GLU A 260 15.86 -19.89 -9.30
N HIS A 261 15.22 -20.05 -8.14
CA HIS A 261 15.88 -19.99 -6.82
C HIS A 261 16.71 -21.24 -6.48
N ILE A 262 16.65 -22.31 -7.29
CA ILE A 262 17.59 -23.43 -7.22
C ILE A 262 18.65 -23.24 -8.32
N PRO A 263 19.91 -22.85 -7.99
CA PRO A 263 21.00 -23.30 -8.83
C PRO A 263 21.01 -24.82 -8.75
N MET A 264 20.94 -25.53 -9.89
CA MET A 264 21.14 -26.98 -9.96
C MET A 264 22.46 -27.33 -9.24
N GLN A 265 22.41 -27.57 -7.94
CA GLN A 265 23.52 -28.13 -7.21
C GLN A 265 23.40 -29.64 -7.34
N GLU A 266 24.23 -30.18 -8.23
CA GLU A 266 24.57 -31.58 -8.23
C GLU A 266 24.99 -31.98 -6.79
N SER A 267 24.27 -32.93 -6.20
CA SER A 267 24.57 -33.59 -4.91
C SER A 267 24.19 -32.88 -3.59
N ARG A 268 22.90 -32.91 -3.22
CA ARG A 268 22.50 -33.14 -1.81
C ARG A 268 21.32 -34.13 -1.74
N SER A 269 21.39 -35.01 -0.75
CA SER A 269 20.70 -36.30 -0.64
C SER A 269 19.19 -36.25 -0.32
N GLU A 270 18.54 -35.09 -0.40
CA GLU A 270 17.10 -34.94 -0.17
C GLU A 270 16.46 -34.21 -1.35
N THR A 271 15.52 -34.86 -2.02
CA THR A 271 14.75 -34.27 -3.12
C THR A 271 13.85 -33.17 -2.56
N ILE A 272 14.23 -31.91 -2.72
CA ILE A 272 13.37 -30.77 -2.38
C ILE A 272 12.15 -30.79 -3.31
N THR A 273 10.94 -30.73 -2.76
CA THR A 273 9.70 -30.74 -3.54
C THR A 273 9.42 -29.35 -4.12
N LEU A 274 8.73 -29.30 -5.27
CA LEU A 274 8.30 -28.02 -5.86
C LEU A 274 7.49 -27.17 -4.86
N ALA A 275 6.57 -27.80 -4.10
CA ALA A 275 5.75 -27.11 -3.11
C ALA A 275 6.60 -26.42 -2.02
N ALA A 276 7.70 -27.04 -1.57
CA ALA A 276 8.60 -26.41 -0.60
C ALA A 276 9.32 -25.17 -1.18
N LEU A 277 9.65 -25.20 -2.47
CA LEU A 277 10.28 -24.07 -3.16
C LEU A 277 9.30 -22.93 -3.40
N GLU A 278 8.08 -23.23 -3.84
CA GLU A 278 7.01 -22.25 -3.98
C GLU A 278 6.71 -21.57 -2.64
N GLU A 279 6.69 -22.34 -1.55
CA GLU A 279 6.51 -21.80 -0.21
C GLU A 279 7.66 -20.87 0.20
N ALA A 280 8.91 -21.23 -0.13
CA ALA A 280 10.07 -20.37 0.10
C ALA A 280 10.00 -19.05 -0.70
N VAL A 281 9.54 -19.10 -1.96
CA VAL A 281 9.32 -17.89 -2.78
C VAL A 281 8.26 -17.00 -2.13
N LEU A 282 7.13 -17.59 -1.70
CA LEU A 282 6.06 -16.86 -1.03
C LEU A 282 6.52 -16.22 0.29
N GLU A 283 7.38 -16.90 1.07
CA GLU A 283 8.00 -16.30 2.27
C GLU A 283 8.86 -15.07 1.94
N ARG A 284 9.63 -15.10 0.84
CA ARG A 284 10.43 -13.96 0.39
C ARG A 284 9.54 -12.77 -0.01
N LEU A 285 8.43 -13.02 -0.70
CA LEU A 285 7.45 -11.97 -1.05
C LEU A 285 6.77 -11.37 0.19
N VAL A 286 6.44 -12.20 1.18
CA VAL A 286 5.94 -11.76 2.49
C VAL A 286 6.94 -10.84 3.17
N ALA A 287 8.22 -11.22 3.24
CA ALA A 287 9.25 -10.39 3.85
C ALA A 287 9.48 -9.07 3.08
N GLU A 288 9.43 -9.11 1.73
CA GLU A 288 9.45 -7.91 0.88
C GLU A 288 8.30 -6.95 1.25
N ALA A 289 7.06 -7.42 1.30
CA ALA A 289 5.93 -6.56 1.68
C ALA A 289 6.00 -6.08 3.14
N CYS A 290 6.43 -6.93 4.08
CA CYS A 290 6.51 -6.56 5.49
C CYS A 290 7.52 -5.44 5.76
N VAL A 291 8.73 -5.50 5.19
CA VAL A 291 9.70 -4.40 5.39
C VAL A 291 9.23 -3.10 4.74
N PHE A 292 8.53 -3.19 3.60
CA PHE A 292 7.93 -2.02 2.98
C PHE A 292 6.65 -1.53 3.66
N ALA A 293 5.98 -2.35 4.47
CA ALA A 293 4.91 -1.90 5.37
C ALA A 293 5.46 -0.93 6.43
N LEU A 294 6.68 -1.17 6.94
CA LEU A 294 7.39 -0.20 7.79
C LEU A 294 7.67 1.09 7.02
N ALA A 295 8.10 0.99 5.76
CA ALA A 295 8.33 2.16 4.91
C ALA A 295 7.05 2.97 4.70
N SER A 296 5.90 2.31 4.51
CA SER A 296 4.58 2.94 4.47
C SER A 296 4.21 3.62 5.78
N HIS A 297 4.43 3.00 6.95
CA HIS A 297 4.20 3.66 8.24
C HIS A 297 5.02 4.95 8.36
N ALA A 298 6.31 4.90 8.00
CA ALA A 298 7.17 6.05 8.07
C ALA A 298 6.78 7.14 7.05
N TYR A 299 6.42 6.75 5.82
CA TYR A 299 5.95 7.67 4.77
C TYR A 299 4.74 8.47 5.23
N TRP A 300 3.67 7.77 5.61
CA TRP A 300 2.42 8.40 6.03
C TRP A 300 2.53 9.08 7.40
N GLY A 301 3.36 8.56 8.30
CA GLY A 301 3.66 9.19 9.58
C GLY A 301 4.36 10.53 9.41
N VAL A 302 5.33 10.64 8.51
CA VAL A 302 6.00 11.91 8.21
C VAL A 302 5.10 12.86 7.43
N TRP A 303 4.41 12.36 6.40
CA TRP A 303 3.40 13.13 5.64
C TRP A 303 2.39 13.79 6.58
N SER A 304 1.94 13.04 7.59
CA SER A 304 0.93 13.52 8.54
C SER A 304 1.40 14.73 9.36
N PHE A 305 2.70 14.83 9.72
CA PHE A 305 3.21 16.05 10.37
C PHE A 305 3.04 17.30 9.50
N ILE A 306 3.27 17.17 8.19
CA ILE A 306 3.10 18.28 7.26
C ILE A 306 1.63 18.68 7.19
N GLN A 307 0.74 17.69 7.07
CA GLN A 307 -0.70 17.93 7.00
C GLN A 307 -1.25 18.51 8.30
N ALA A 308 -0.68 18.15 9.45
CA ALA A 308 -1.04 18.77 10.73
C ALA A 308 -0.89 20.30 10.70
N ARG A 309 0.04 20.85 9.91
CA ARG A 309 0.24 22.29 9.80
C ARG A 309 -0.60 22.96 8.72
N TYR A 310 -0.80 22.28 7.59
CA TYR A 310 -1.31 22.94 6.37
C TYR A 310 -2.66 22.44 5.90
N SER A 311 -3.08 21.23 6.29
CA SER A 311 -4.36 20.68 5.83
C SER A 311 -5.53 21.45 6.45
N PRO A 312 -6.54 21.83 5.64
CA PRO A 312 -7.79 22.40 6.14
C PRO A 312 -8.78 21.35 6.66
N ILE A 313 -8.46 20.06 6.51
CA ILE A 313 -9.35 18.95 6.90
C ILE A 313 -9.31 18.80 8.42
N ASP A 314 -10.49 18.68 9.03
CA ASP A 314 -10.65 18.37 10.45
C ASP A 314 -10.33 16.89 10.70
N PHE A 315 -9.04 16.62 10.92
CA PHE A 315 -8.48 15.30 11.18
C PHE A 315 -7.27 15.44 12.11
N ASP A 316 -7.16 14.57 13.12
CA ASP A 316 -6.02 14.60 14.04
C ASP A 316 -4.78 13.95 13.41
N TYR A 317 -4.08 14.74 12.61
CA TYR A 317 -2.83 14.34 11.97
C TYR A 317 -1.70 14.05 12.97
N LEU A 318 -1.65 14.71 14.14
CA LEU A 318 -0.57 14.40 15.09
C LEU A 318 -0.80 13.06 15.77
N GLU A 319 -2.04 12.76 16.15
CA GLU A 319 -2.42 11.45 16.69
C GLU A 319 -2.21 10.35 15.64
N TYR A 320 -2.67 10.57 14.41
CA TYR A 320 -2.45 9.61 13.31
C TYR A 320 -0.96 9.33 13.08
N SER A 321 -0.10 10.37 13.06
CA SER A 321 1.34 10.19 12.97
C SER A 321 1.88 9.31 14.10
N GLN A 322 1.46 9.58 15.35
CA GLN A 322 1.86 8.79 16.51
C GLN A 322 1.46 7.32 16.36
N MET A 323 0.24 7.04 15.89
CA MET A 323 -0.24 5.67 15.66
C MET A 323 0.58 4.95 14.59
N ARG A 324 0.88 5.61 13.45
CA ARG A 324 1.72 5.02 12.39
C ARG A 324 3.12 4.69 12.91
N TRP A 325 3.74 5.59 13.67
CA TRP A 325 5.07 5.36 14.24
C TRP A 325 5.08 4.32 15.36
N ALA A 326 4.05 4.27 16.19
CA ALA A 326 3.91 3.24 17.22
C ALA A 326 3.87 1.84 16.59
N GLU A 327 3.13 1.67 15.50
CA GLU A 327 3.07 0.41 14.76
C GLU A 327 4.39 0.07 14.06
N TYR A 328 5.05 1.07 13.45
CA TYR A 328 6.41 0.90 12.93
C TYR A 328 7.33 0.27 13.98
N TYR A 329 7.39 0.84 15.19
CA TYR A 329 8.25 0.32 16.25
C TYR A 329 7.80 -1.05 16.75
N ARG A 330 6.49 -1.31 16.82
CA ARG A 330 5.93 -2.60 17.25
C ARG A 330 6.34 -3.75 16.33
N ARG A 331 6.42 -3.51 15.02
CA ARG A 331 6.68 -4.54 13.99
C ARG A 331 8.13 -4.58 13.51
N LYS A 332 8.92 -3.54 13.79
CA LYS A 332 10.29 -3.36 13.28
C LYS A 332 11.14 -4.61 13.43
N ASP A 333 11.29 -5.10 14.66
CA ASP A 333 12.21 -6.21 14.95
C ASP A 333 11.76 -7.52 14.27
N GLU A 334 10.46 -7.79 14.26
CA GLU A 334 9.86 -8.95 13.59
C GLU A 334 10.13 -8.92 12.08
N PHE A 335 9.89 -7.77 11.44
CA PHE A 335 10.03 -7.63 10.00
C PHE A 335 11.50 -7.54 9.57
N PHE A 336 12.37 -6.94 10.38
CA PHE A 336 13.81 -6.96 10.14
C PHE A 336 14.37 -8.38 10.26
N ALA A 337 13.95 -9.16 11.26
CA ALA A 337 14.36 -10.55 11.40
C ALA A 337 13.93 -11.42 10.21
N LEU A 338 12.76 -11.15 9.61
CA LEU A 338 12.33 -11.81 8.37
C LEU A 338 13.28 -11.49 7.20
N VAL A 339 13.65 -10.22 7.01
CA VAL A 339 14.60 -9.81 5.98
C VAL A 339 15.98 -10.41 6.24
N ASP A 340 16.47 -10.42 7.48
CA ASP A 340 17.75 -11.03 7.83
C ASP A 340 17.82 -12.51 7.51
N ARG A 341 16.75 -13.25 7.81
CA ARG A 341 16.67 -14.68 7.54
C ARG A 341 16.60 -15.00 6.05
N LEU A 342 15.84 -14.22 5.28
CA LEU A 342 15.50 -14.56 3.89
C LEU A 342 16.37 -13.82 2.86
N PHE A 343 16.95 -12.69 3.22
CA PHE A 343 17.81 -11.85 2.38
C PHE A 343 19.09 -11.51 3.15
N PRO A 344 19.94 -12.53 3.46
CA PRO A 344 21.18 -12.30 4.18
C PRO A 344 22.10 -11.35 3.38
N PRO A 345 22.95 -10.55 4.05
CA PRO A 345 23.90 -9.68 3.38
C PRO A 345 24.80 -10.48 2.44
N SER A 346 25.10 -9.92 1.26
CA SER A 346 26.13 -10.47 0.38
C SER A 346 27.49 -10.38 1.10
N HIS A 347 28.19 -11.51 1.22
CA HIS A 347 29.53 -11.61 1.84
C HIS A 347 30.63 -11.02 0.97
#